data_AF-A0A971IVS7-F1
#
_entry.id   AF-A0A971IVS7-F1
#
_cell.length_a   1.000
_cell.length_b   1.000
_cell.length_c   1.000
_cell.angle_alpha   90.00
_cell.angle_beta   90.00
_cell.angle_gamma   90.00
#
_symmetry.space_group_name_H-M   'P 1'
#
loop_
_entity.id
_entity.type
_entity.pdbx_description
1 polymer ?
#
loop_
_entity_poly.entity_id
_entity_poly.type
_entity_poly.pdbx_seq_one_letter_code
_entity_poly.pdbx_strand_id
1 'polypeptide(L)' 'MFDIVVSVQNSINYALAMKKYAVPSELHICEKGGHGYGLGQSNDTETLWSEACKLWLNTRGF' A
#
# COMPACT_ATOMS: atom_id res chain seq x y z
N MET A 1 -0.95 -15.62 -3.86
CA MET A 1 -1.15 -15.27 -5.29
C MET A 1 -1.12 -13.75 -5.37
N PHE A 2 -0.41 -13.18 -6.35
CA PHE A 2 -0.41 -11.73 -6.59
C PHE A 2 -1.78 -11.30 -7.18
N ASP A 3 -2.15 -10.03 -7.02
CA ASP A 3 -3.36 -9.49 -7.65
C ASP A 3 -3.23 -9.59 -9.19
N ILE A 4 -4.03 -10.47 -9.78
CA ILE A 4 -4.08 -10.70 -11.24
C ILE A 4 -5.14 -9.83 -11.94
N VAL A 5 -6.00 -9.15 -11.17
CA VAL A 5 -7.08 -8.30 -11.67
C VAL A 5 -6.58 -6.87 -11.86
N VAL A 6 -5.78 -6.37 -10.92
CA VAL A 6 -5.14 -5.06 -11.00
C VAL A 6 -3.64 -5.23 -10.81
N SER A 7 -2.88 -4.94 -11.89
CA SER A 7 -1.43 -5.00 -11.84
C SER A 7 -0.85 -4.03 -10.81
N VAL A 8 0.07 -4.55 -9.98
CA VAL A 8 0.87 -3.75 -9.02
C VAL A 8 1.60 -2.58 -9.68
N GLN A 9 1.86 -2.67 -10.99
CA GLN A 9 2.50 -1.62 -11.77
C GLN A 9 1.75 -0.28 -11.71
N ASN A 10 0.43 -0.31 -11.53
CA ASN A 10 -0.37 0.92 -11.38
C ASN A 10 0.09 1.73 -10.16
N SER A 11 0.22 1.07 -9.00
CA SER A 11 0.66 1.71 -7.75
C SER A 11 2.12 2.17 -7.84
N ILE A 12 2.99 1.38 -8.48
CA ILE A 12 4.40 1.73 -8.71
C ILE A 12 4.49 2.99 -9.57
N ASN A 13 3.77 3.05 -10.69
CA ASN A 13 3.77 4.20 -11.58
C ASN A 13 3.26 5.47 -10.87
N TYR A 14 2.26 5.33 -10.01
CA TYR A 14 1.73 6.46 -9.24
C TYR A 14 2.74 6.97 -8.20
N ALA A 15 3.41 6.07 -7.46
CA ALA A 15 4.46 6.45 -6.53
C ALA A 15 5.67 7.12 -7.22
N LEU A 16 6.05 6.63 -8.40
CA LEU A 16 7.08 7.27 -9.22
C LEU A 16 6.68 8.69 -9.66
N ALA A 17 5.41 8.90 -10.02
CA ALA A 17 4.89 10.23 -10.33
C ALA A 17 4.91 11.15 -9.10
N MET A 18 4.47 10.69 -7.92
CA MET A 18 4.53 11.47 -6.68
C MET A 18 5.98 11.86 -6.34
N LYS A 19 6.92 10.93 -6.46
CA LYS A 19 8.36 11.20 -6.29
C LYS A 19 8.86 12.27 -7.27
N LYS A 20 8.45 12.20 -8.55
CA LYS A 20 8.84 13.20 -9.57
C LYS A 20 8.42 14.62 -9.21
N TYR A 21 7.27 14.78 -8.56
CA TYR A 21 6.75 16.09 -8.13
C TYR A 21 7.06 16.42 -6.66
N ALA A 22 7.97 15.67 -6.02
CA ALA A 22 8.35 15.84 -4.62
C ALA A 22 7.15 15.79 -3.64
N VAL A 23 6.10 15.05 -4.00
CA VAL A 23 4.95 14.81 -3.11
C VAL A 23 5.33 13.68 -2.15
N PRO A 24 5.28 13.90 -0.82
CA PRO A 24 5.59 12.86 0.15
C PRO A 24 4.60 11.68 0.04
N SER A 25 5.13 10.48 -0.13
CA SER A 25 4.32 9.28 -0.29
C SER A 25 5.03 8.04 0.26
N GLU A 26 4.25 7.08 0.73
CA GLU A 26 4.72 5.77 1.18
C GLU A 26 3.99 4.68 0.39
N LEU A 27 4.73 3.66 -0.09
CA LEU A 27 4.19 2.55 -0.87
C LEU A 27 4.60 1.22 -0.23
N HIS A 28 3.61 0.39 0.10
CA HIS A 28 3.79 -0.95 0.63
C HIS A 28 3.30 -1.96 -0.41
N ILE A 29 4.14 -2.94 -0.74
CA ILE A 29 3.79 -4.05 -1.64
C ILE A 29 3.93 -5.34 -0.84
N CYS A 30 2.82 -6.03 -0.62
CA CYS A 30 2.80 -7.32 0.05
C CYS A 30 3.14 -8.45 -0.95
N GLU A 31 3.94 -9.41 -0.51
CA GLU A 31 4.33 -10.58 -1.33
C GLU A 31 3.11 -11.44 -1.73
N LYS A 32 2.14 -11.53 -0.83
CA LYS A 32 0.92 -12.31 -1.00
C LYS A 32 -0.27 -11.39 -0.76
N GLY A 33 -1.25 -11.49 -1.65
CA GLY A 33 -2.47 -10.73 -1.57
C GLY A 33 -3.24 -10.82 -2.88
N GLY A 34 -4.41 -11.46 -2.87
CA GLY A 34 -5.45 -11.28 -3.88
C GLY A 34 -6.14 -9.91 -3.84
N HIS A 35 -7.24 -9.81 -4.60
CA HIS A 35 -7.99 -8.57 -4.75
C HIS A 35 -8.97 -8.35 -3.57
N GLY A 36 -9.00 -7.14 -3.00
CA GLY A 36 -10.12 -6.71 -2.14
C GLY A 36 -10.12 -7.17 -0.67
N TYR A 37 -8.99 -7.15 0.03
CA TYR A 37 -8.92 -7.59 1.45
C TYR A 37 -9.61 -6.67 2.46
N GLY A 38 -9.95 -5.43 2.11
CA GLY A 38 -10.43 -4.46 3.09
C GLY A 38 -9.45 -4.31 4.25
N LEU A 39 -9.91 -4.46 5.50
CA LEU A 39 -9.07 -4.38 6.69
C LEU A 39 -8.21 -5.63 6.96
N GLY A 40 -8.33 -6.70 6.16
CA GLY A 40 -7.57 -7.93 6.34
C GLY A 40 -8.01 -8.71 7.58
N GLN A 41 -8.68 -9.85 7.40
CA GLN A 41 -9.07 -10.76 8.49
C GLN A 41 -8.16 -12.00 8.56
N SER A 42 -6.99 -11.96 7.93
CA SER A 42 -6.02 -13.05 7.88
C SER A 42 -4.92 -12.87 8.93
N ASN A 43 -4.06 -13.88 9.11
CA ASN A 43 -2.82 -13.77 9.90
C ASN A 43 -1.61 -13.46 9.02
N ASP A 44 -1.82 -12.92 7.82
CA ASP A 44 -0.77 -12.66 6.84
C ASP A 44 -0.40 -11.15 6.78
N THR A 45 0.66 -10.83 6.04
CA THR A 45 1.31 -9.52 6.04
C THR A 45 0.44 -8.39 5.50
N GLU A 46 -0.63 -8.68 4.75
CA GLU A 46 -1.59 -7.68 4.31
C GLU A 46 -2.28 -6.99 5.50
N THR A 47 -2.48 -7.66 6.64
CA THR A 47 -3.15 -7.01 7.80
C THR A 47 -2.39 -5.82 8.38
N LEU A 48 -1.07 -5.76 8.13
CA LEU A 48 -0.19 -4.71 8.64
C LEU A 48 -0.36 -3.36 7.92
N TRP A 49 -1.05 -3.31 6.77
CA TRP A 49 -1.18 -2.07 6.00
C TRP A 49 -1.88 -0.96 6.81
N SER A 50 -2.83 -1.34 7.67
CA SER A 50 -3.62 -0.39 8.48
C SER A 50 -2.78 0.29 9.56
N GLU A 51 -1.96 -0.47 10.27
CA GLU A 51 -0.96 0.02 11.23
C GLU A 51 0.08 0.92 10.54
N ALA A 52 0.59 0.50 9.38
CA ALA A 52 1.52 1.32 8.59
C ALA A 52 0.89 2.65 8.16
N CYS A 53 -0.35 2.63 7.66
CA CYS A 53 -1.09 3.84 7.29
C CYS A 53 -1.29 4.77 8.49
N LYS A 54 -1.66 4.23 9.65
CA LYS A 54 -1.80 5.01 10.89
C LYS A 54 -0.48 5.66 11.30
N LEU A 55 0.63 4.92 11.25
CA LEU A 55 1.95 5.46 11.56
C LEU A 55 2.30 6.59 10.59
N TRP A 56 2.08 6.38 9.28
CA TRP A 56 2.31 7.41 8.27
C TRP A 56 1.49 8.67 8.56
N LEU A 57 0.19 8.55 8.82
CA LEU A 57 -0.68 9.69 9.17
C LEU A 57 -0.17 10.46 10.39
N ASN A 58 0.23 9.75 11.45
CA ASN A 58 0.82 10.37 12.65
C ASN A 58 2.08 11.19 12.29
N THR A 59 2.98 10.65 11.43
CA THR A 59 4.18 11.41 10.99
C THR A 59 3.85 12.63 10.14
N ARG A 60 2.64 12.69 9.57
CA ARG A 60 2.11 13.80 8.79
C ARG A 60 1.28 14.78 9.63
N GLY A 61 1.06 14.49 10.92
CA GLY A 61 0.33 15.35 11.86
C GLY A 61 -1.19 15.20 11.82
N PHE A 62 -1.70 14.03 11.44
CA PHE A 62 -3.12 13.67 11.44
C PHE A 62 -3.48 12.73 12.60
#